data_AF-A0A1T4XLC0-F1
#
_entry.id   AF-A0A1T4XLC0-F1
#
_cell.length_a   1.000
_cell.length_b   1.000
_cell.length_c   1.000
_cell.angle_alpha   90.00
_cell.angle_beta   90.00
_cell.angle_gamma   90.00
#
_symmetry.space_group_name_H-M   'P 1'
#
loop_
_entity.id
_entity.type
_entity.pdbx_description
1 polymer ?
#
loop_
_entity_poly.entity_id
_entity_poly.type
_entity_poly.pdbx_seq_one_letter_code
_entity_poly.pdbx_strand_id
1 'polypeptide(L)'
;MYFTQLYLFTLSAFVSSVGGFIFYKLSNKFLFPKKLSYILGGVVSLLLSYSFALLFILPLLYYGLLIGLAVYILFLVLSEKKS
;
A
#
# COMPACT_ATOMS: atom_id res chain seq x y z
N MET A 1 -9.38 12.12 20.27
CA MET A 1 -8.23 12.44 19.39
C MET A 1 -7.36 11.23 19.11
N TYR A 2 -6.81 10.53 20.11
CA TYR A 2 -5.96 9.36 19.90
C TYR A 2 -6.63 8.22 19.11
N PHE A 3 -7.88 7.87 19.43
CA PHE A 3 -8.64 6.86 18.68
C PHE A 3 -8.82 7.23 17.21
N THR A 4 -9.11 8.50 16.92
CA THR A 4 -9.27 9.00 15.55
C THR A 4 -7.95 8.92 14.77
N GLN A 5 -6.82 9.26 15.40
CA GLN A 5 -5.50 9.14 14.79
C GLN A 5 -5.12 7.68 14.51
N LEU A 6 -5.34 6.78 15.47
CA LEU A 6 -5.13 5.34 15.28
C LEU A 6 -6.00 4.78 14.16
N TYR A 7 -7.27 5.19 14.10
CA TYR A 7 -8.19 4.78 13.04
C TYR A 7 -7.69 5.23 11.66
N LEU A 8 -7.36 6.51 11.51
CA LEU A 8 -6.85 7.07 10.24
C LEU A 8 -5.53 6.42 9.82
N PHE A 9 -4.66 6.13 10.78
CA PHE A 9 -3.40 5.43 10.55
C PHE A 9 -3.62 4.02 10.00
N THR A 10 -4.49 3.26 10.66
CA THR A 10 -4.80 1.89 10.26
C THR A 10 -5.49 1.87 8.89
N LEU A 11 -6.41 2.81 8.66
CA LEU A 11 -7.11 2.97 7.38
C LEU A 11 -6.13 3.32 6.25
N SER A 12 -5.21 4.25 6.49
CA SER A 12 -4.16 4.63 5.54
C SER A 12 -3.31 3.43 5.16
N ALA A 13 -2.79 2.68 6.13
CA ALA A 13 -1.98 1.50 5.87
C ALA A 13 -2.76 0.42 5.11
N PHE A 14 -4.04 0.22 5.46
CA PHE A 14 -4.91 -0.75 4.80
C PHE A 14 -5.20 -0.37 3.34
N VAL A 15 -5.69 0.85 3.09
CA VAL A 15 -6.03 1.31 1.73
C VAL A 15 -4.80 1.30 0.83
N SER A 16 -3.65 1.69 1.38
CA SER A 16 -2.40 1.75 0.63
C SER A 16 -1.85 0.37 0.28
N SER A 17 -1.87 -0.57 1.23
CA SER A 17 -1.40 -1.93 0.99
C SER A 17 -2.33 -2.69 0.04
N VAL A 18 -3.64 -2.61 0.27
CA VAL A 18 -4.67 -3.23 -0.58
C VAL A 18 -4.67 -2.62 -1.98
N GLY A 19 -4.63 -1.30 -2.09
CA GLY A 19 -4.58 -0.61 -3.38
C GLY A 19 -3.32 -0.98 -4.19
N GLY A 20 -2.16 -1.00 -3.55
CA GLY A 20 -0.92 -1.45 -4.18
C GLY A 20 -0.98 -2.91 -4.64
N PHE A 21 -1.56 -3.80 -3.83
CA PHE A 21 -1.70 -5.22 -4.17
C PHE A 21 -2.68 -5.46 -5.32
N ILE A 22 -3.82 -4.77 -5.33
CA ILE A 22 -4.79 -4.82 -6.43
C ILE A 22 -4.12 -4.34 -7.72
N PHE A 23 -3.37 -3.23 -7.65
CA PHE A 23 -2.67 -2.70 -8.81
C PHE A 23 -1.61 -3.67 -9.32
N TYR A 24 -0.82 -4.28 -8.43
CA TYR A 24 0.12 -5.34 -8.79
C TYR A 24 -0.59 -6.48 -9.54
N LYS A 25 -1.69 -7.00 -8.99
CA LYS A 25 -2.41 -8.14 -9.57
C LYS A 25 -3.01 -7.80 -10.93
N LEU A 26 -3.54 -6.59 -11.09
CA LEU A 26 -4.08 -6.10 -12.35
C LEU A 26 -2.95 -5.90 -13.39
N SER A 27 -1.89 -5.21 -12.99
CA SER A 27 -0.72 -4.92 -13.81
C SER A 27 -0.06 -6.20 -14.34
N ASN A 28 0.12 -7.18 -13.45
CA ASN A 28 0.73 -8.47 -13.78
C ASN A 28 -0.16 -9.32 -14.71
N LYS A 29 -1.49 -9.18 -14.60
CA LYS A 29 -2.42 -9.94 -15.43
C LYS A 29 -2.57 -9.39 -16.84
N PHE A 30 -2.44 -8.07 -17.04
CA PHE A 30 -2.87 -7.43 -18.29
C PHE A 30 -1.83 -6.57 -19.00
N LEU A 31 -0.83 -6.02 -18.30
CA LEU A 31 -0.10 -4.86 -18.82
C LEU A 31 1.43 -5.04 -18.84
N PHE A 32 2.03 -5.65 -17.81
CA PHE A 32 3.48 -5.58 -17.63
C PHE A 32 4.11 -6.91 -17.18
N PRO A 33 5.43 -7.09 -17.40
CA PRO A 33 6.17 -8.22 -16.85
C PRO A 33 6.11 -8.26 -15.32
N LYS A 34 6.05 -9.46 -14.72
CA LYS A 34 6.00 -9.68 -13.25
C LYS A 34 6.86 -8.72 -12.44
N LYS A 35 8.15 -8.57 -12.78
CA LYS A 35 9.09 -7.69 -12.07
C LYS A 35 8.66 -6.22 -12.08
N LEU A 36 8.16 -5.72 -13.20
CA LEU A 36 7.70 -4.34 -13.32
C LEU A 36 6.41 -4.12 -12.55
N SER A 37 5.48 -5.08 -12.63
CA SER A 37 4.21 -5.03 -11.89
C SER A 37 4.43 -4.99 -10.38
N TYR A 38 5.45 -5.69 -9.87
CA TYR A 38 5.81 -5.64 -8.45
C TYR A 38 6.27 -4.25 -7.99
N ILE A 39 7.16 -3.64 -8.77
CA ILE A 39 7.66 -2.30 -8.47
C ILE A 39 6.51 -1.30 -8.54
N LEU A 40 5.67 -1.39 -9.58
CA LEU A 40 4.54 -0.49 -9.77
C LEU A 40 3.50 -0.61 -8.64
N GLY A 41 3.17 -1.81 -8.18
CA GLY A 41 2.27 -1.98 -7.04
C GLY A 41 2.82 -1.35 -5.75
N GLY A 42 4.13 -1.44 -5.52
CA GLY A 42 4.80 -0.81 -4.39
C GLY A 42 4.79 0.72 -4.49
N VAL A 43 5.07 1.26 -5.69
CA VAL A 43 4.99 2.70 -5.97
C VAL A 43 3.58 3.23 -5.75
N VAL A 44 2.56 2.51 -6.20
CA VAL A 44 1.15 2.86 -5.98
C VAL A 44 0.79 2.83 -4.50
N SER A 45 1.29 1.84 -3.75
CA SER A 45 1.11 1.77 -2.29
C SER A 45 1.70 2.99 -1.56
N LEU A 46 2.91 3.41 -1.96
CA LEU A 46 3.53 4.62 -1.40
C LEU A 46 2.76 5.88 -1.77
N LEU A 47 2.34 6.02 -3.03
CA LEU A 47 1.55 7.16 -3.49
C LEU A 47 0.24 7.27 -2.71
N LEU A 48 -0.49 6.17 -2.53
CA LEU A 48 -1.72 6.14 -1.73
C LEU A 48 -1.48 6.56 -0.28
N SER A 49 -0.43 6.04 0.34
CA SER A 49 -0.07 6.39 1.73
C SER A 49 0.27 7.87 1.86
N TYR A 50 1.01 8.41 0.88
CA TYR A 50 1.39 9.81 0.83
C TYR A 50 0.17 10.72 0.61
N SER A 51 -0.72 10.37 -0.31
CA SER A 51 -1.98 11.08 -0.52
C SER A 51 -2.84 11.11 0.74
N PHE A 52 -2.91 10.01 1.49
CA PHE A 52 -3.59 9.98 2.79
C PHE A 52 -2.94 10.91 3.81
N ALA A 53 -1.61 10.91 3.91
CA ALA A 53 -0.89 11.80 4.83
C ALA A 53 -1.14 13.29 4.52
N LEU A 54 -1.16 13.66 3.24
CA LEU A 54 -1.48 15.02 2.80
C LEU A 54 -2.95 15.39 3.05
N LEU A 55 -3.89 14.50 2.78
CA LEU A 55 -5.33 14.77 2.90
C LEU A 55 -5.74 15.08 4.33
N PHE A 56 -5.07 14.47 5.31
CA PHE A 56 -5.35 14.66 6.73
C PHE A 56 -4.33 15.55 7.46
N ILE A 57 -3.30 16.06 6.76
CA ILE A 57 -2.27 16.97 7.30
C ILE A 57 -1.69 16.47 8.63
N LEU A 58 -1.35 15.17 8.67
CA LEU A 58 -0.98 14.48 9.90
C LEU A 58 0.40 13.82 9.73
N PRO A 59 1.46 14.32 10.38
CA PRO A 59 2.80 13.78 10.19
C PRO A 59 2.93 12.34 10.66
N LEU A 60 2.10 11.91 11.61
CA LEU A 60 2.03 10.52 12.07
C LEU A 60 1.67 9.54 10.94
N LEU A 61 0.90 9.99 9.94
CA LEU A 61 0.50 9.16 8.80
C LEU A 61 1.64 8.90 7.82
N TYR A 62 2.74 9.65 7.88
CA TYR A 62 3.94 9.34 7.09
C TYR A 62 4.58 8.02 7.54
N TYR A 63 4.45 7.61 8.81
CA TYR A 63 4.85 6.26 9.21
C TYR A 63 3.98 5.17 8.57
N GLY A 64 2.76 5.53 8.15
CA GLY A 64 1.90 4.69 7.34
C GLY A 64 2.47 4.34 5.97
N LEU A 65 3.40 5.14 5.42
CA LEU A 65 4.13 4.81 4.17
C LEU A 65 4.92 3.52 4.31
N LEU A 66 5.73 3.44 5.36
CA LEU A 66 6.60 2.29 5.61
C LEU A 66 5.78 1.05 5.96
N ILE A 67 4.74 1.23 6.78
CA ILE A 67 3.87 0.12 7.18
C ILE A 67 3.02 -0.36 6.00
N GLY A 68 2.41 0.54 5.24
CA GLY A 68 1.64 0.20 4.04
C GLY A 68 2.48 -0.57 3.03
N LEU A 69 3.74 -0.15 2.81
CA LEU A 69 4.67 -0.85 1.95
C LEU A 69 5.07 -2.23 2.52
N ALA A 70 5.36 -2.33 3.81
CA ALA A 70 5.71 -3.60 4.44
C ALA A 70 4.55 -4.61 4.36
N VAL A 71 3.32 -4.16 4.61
CA VAL A 71 2.10 -4.99 4.50
C VAL A 71 1.84 -5.38 3.05
N TYR A 72 2.07 -4.48 2.09
CA TYR A 72 2.01 -4.81 0.66
C TYR A 72 3.01 -5.94 0.30
N ILE A 73 4.26 -5.84 0.74
CA ILE A 73 5.28 -6.88 0.50
C ILE A 73 4.86 -8.22 1.12
N LEU A 74 4.27 -8.19 2.32
CA LEU A 74 3.73 -9.41 2.95
C LEU A 74 2.61 -10.05 2.11
N PHE A 75 1.63 -9.27 1.63
CA PHE A 75 0.57 -9.78 0.76
C PHE A 75 1.11 -10.38 -0.52
N LEU A 76 2.13 -9.76 -1.08
CA LEU A 76 2.79 -10.16 -2.30
C LEU A 76 3.50 -11.51 -2.14
N VAL A 77 4.32 -11.67 -1.09
CA VAL A 77 4.98 -12.94 -0.74
C VAL A 77 3.96 -14.05 -0.48
N LEU A 78 2.88 -13.75 0.26
CA LEU A 78 1.80 -14.71 0.50
C LEU A 78 1.08 -15.12 -0.77
N SER A 79 0.92 -14.19 -1.72
CA SER A 79 0.28 -14.46 -3.01
C SER A 79 1.15 -15.33 -3.91
N GLU A 80 2.47 -15.18 -3.89
CA GLU A 80 3.39 -16.03 -4.65
C GLU A 80 3.41 -17.46 -4.13
N LYS A 81 3.35 -17.64 -2.81
CA LYS A 81 3.37 -18.97 -2.18
C LYS A 81 2.16 -19.86 -2.51
N LYS A 82 1.08 -19.26 -3.03
CA LYS A 82 -0.18 -19.93 -3.39
C LYS A 82 -0.35 -20.14 -4.90
N SER A 83 0.51 -19.55 -5.74
CA SER A 83 0.46 -19.64 -7.20
C SER A 83 1.43 -20.69 -7.73
#